data_AF-A0A7D9KYI7-F1
#
_entry.id   AF-A0A7D9KYI7-F1
#
_cell.length_a   1.000
_cell.length_b   1.000
_cell.length_c   1.000
_cell.angle_alpha   90.00
_cell.angle_beta   90.00
_cell.angle_gamma   90.00
#
_symmetry.space_group_name_H-M   'P 1'
#
loop_
_entity.id
_entity.type
_entity.pdbx_description
1 polymer ?
#
loop_
_entity_poly.entity_id
_entity_poly.type
_entity_poly.pdbx_seq_one_letter_code
_entity_poly.pdbx_strand_id
1 'polypeptide(L)'
;MTRHHHTPKNLENASEFRLFVYELTESKSFGAFVLFIILLNTVILVVQTDEAISIKGGWYFSAMDNVFLAIYIMELILKLYALGSHFFNSGWNVMDMFIVLFTTVDFLLPLIVRSVGAFDVAAIFRLLRMFRAIRALRALRVLRTIRRHHGRNRISEKSSNHEYRNCRNPTESLKCHFLENMFAVIGRELFSAVDPKRFGSLAKALVTLFQLITLDDWFYMYTDIINVDP
;
A
#
# COMPACT_ATOMS: atom_id res chain seq x y z
N MET A 1 -14.39 36.12 8.04
CA MET A 1 -14.78 35.21 6.94
C MET A 1 -14.58 33.77 7.40
N THR A 2 -15.62 33.19 8.00
CA THR A 2 -15.61 31.86 8.61
C THR A 2 -15.76 30.79 7.52
N ARG A 3 -14.70 30.00 7.28
CA ARG A 3 -14.81 28.78 6.47
C ARG A 3 -15.70 27.81 7.24
N HIS A 4 -16.93 27.61 6.78
CA HIS A 4 -17.74 26.46 7.16
C HIS A 4 -17.07 25.18 6.64
N HIS A 5 -16.10 24.67 7.40
CA HIS A 5 -15.74 23.27 7.32
C HIS A 5 -16.90 22.49 7.94
N HIS A 6 -17.52 21.61 7.14
CA HIS A 6 -18.51 20.64 7.61
C HIS A 6 -17.82 19.73 8.65
N THR A 7 -17.84 20.14 9.92
CA THR A 7 -17.43 19.29 11.03
C THR A 7 -18.48 18.17 11.16
N PRO A 8 -18.08 16.89 11.15
CA PRO A 8 -18.99 15.79 11.41
C PRO A 8 -19.70 16.01 12.74
N LYS A 9 -21.03 15.81 12.80
CA LYS A 9 -21.87 15.98 14.02
C LYS A 9 -21.36 15.28 15.28
N ASN A 10 -20.45 14.31 15.15
CA ASN A 10 -19.83 13.58 16.27
C ASN A 10 -18.64 14.31 16.93
N LEU A 11 -18.23 15.49 16.44
CA LEU A 11 -17.09 16.26 16.93
C LEU A 11 -17.49 17.53 17.71
N GLU A 12 -18.79 17.82 17.87
CA GLU A 12 -19.27 19.00 18.62
C GLU A 12 -18.90 18.97 20.11
N ASN A 13 -18.67 17.78 20.68
CA ASN A 13 -18.27 17.58 22.08
C ASN A 13 -16.82 17.03 22.23
N ALA A 14 -16.00 17.12 21.18
CA ALA A 14 -14.64 16.59 21.21
C ALA A 14 -13.65 17.57 21.84
N SER A 15 -12.70 17.05 22.62
CA SER A 15 -11.57 17.84 23.16
C SER A 15 -10.83 18.58 22.04
N GLU A 16 -10.35 19.80 22.30
CA GLU A 16 -9.62 20.62 21.33
C GLU A 16 -8.43 19.86 20.71
N PHE A 17 -7.79 19.00 21.50
CA PHE A 17 -6.71 18.14 21.02
C PHE A 17 -7.18 17.14 19.94
N ARG A 18 -8.38 16.59 20.08
CA ARG A 18 -8.95 15.65 19.09
C ARG A 18 -9.35 16.36 17.79
N LEU A 19 -9.83 17.60 17.89
CA LEU A 19 -10.10 18.44 16.71
C LEU A 19 -8.81 18.78 15.96
N PHE A 20 -7.75 19.15 16.69
CA PHE A 20 -6.43 19.40 16.10
C PHE A 20 -5.88 18.15 15.38
N VAL A 21 -5.95 16.97 15.99
CA VAL A 21 -5.50 15.71 15.37
C VAL A 21 -6.37 15.36 14.15
N TYR A 22 -7.67 15.61 14.19
CA TYR A 22 -8.54 15.43 13.04
C TYR A 22 -8.16 16.36 11.88
N GLU A 23 -7.93 17.65 12.16
CA GLU A 23 -7.51 18.62 11.16
C GLU A 23 -6.15 18.28 10.56
N LEU A 24 -5.20 17.81 11.39
CA LEU A 24 -3.90 17.33 10.94
C LEU A 24 -4.02 16.12 10.01
N THR A 25 -4.83 15.12 10.39
CA THR A 25 -4.99 13.87 9.61
C THR A 25 -5.80 14.05 8.32
N GLU A 26 -6.71 15.02 8.26
CA GLU A 26 -7.44 15.39 7.03
C GLU A 26 -6.70 16.45 6.19
N SER A 27 -5.57 16.97 6.67
CA SER A 27 -4.78 17.92 5.89
C SER A 27 -4.19 17.28 4.63
N LYS A 28 -4.21 18.04 3.52
CA LYS A 28 -3.65 17.61 2.23
C LYS A 28 -2.15 17.32 2.33
N SER A 29 -1.43 18.11 3.14
CA SER A 29 0.00 17.94 3.35
C SER A 29 0.33 16.63 4.07
N PHE A 30 -0.45 16.27 5.09
CA PHE A 30 -0.29 14.99 5.79
C PHE A 30 -0.59 13.81 4.85
N GLY A 31 -1.67 13.89 4.07
CA GLY A 31 -1.98 12.88 3.06
C GLY A 31 -0.88 12.73 1.99
N ALA A 32 -0.29 13.85 1.54
CA ALA A 32 0.82 13.84 0.59
C ALA A 32 2.11 13.28 1.20
N PHE A 33 2.38 13.57 2.48
CA PHE A 33 3.51 13.03 3.21
C PHE A 33 3.40 11.51 3.37
N VAL A 34 2.26 11.01 3.86
CA VAL A 34 2.00 9.56 3.96
C VAL A 34 2.14 8.89 2.60
N LEU A 35 1.57 9.51 1.56
CA LEU A 35 1.70 9.02 0.19
C LEU A 35 3.18 8.88 -0.20
N PHE A 36 3.97 9.94 -0.01
CA PHE A 36 5.40 9.94 -0.31
C PHE A 36 6.15 8.81 0.41
N ILE A 37 5.84 8.58 1.69
CA ILE A 37 6.43 7.47 2.47
C ILE A 37 6.07 6.11 1.87
N ILE A 38 4.81 5.90 1.45
CA ILE A 38 4.38 4.67 0.76
C ILE A 38 5.12 4.51 -0.58
N LEU A 39 5.33 5.59 -1.33
CA LEU A 39 6.10 5.55 -2.59
C LEU A 39 7.53 5.10 -2.31
N LEU A 40 8.17 5.75 -1.35
CA LEU A 40 9.56 5.48 -0.98
C LEU A 40 9.74 4.03 -0.50
N ASN A 41 8.82 3.53 0.32
CA ASN A 41 8.86 2.15 0.79
C ASN A 41 8.74 1.14 -0.37
N THR A 42 7.97 1.48 -1.40
CA THR A 42 7.80 0.60 -2.57
C THR A 42 9.03 0.60 -3.47
N VAL A 43 9.66 1.75 -3.67
CA VAL A 43 10.96 1.83 -4.35
C VAL A 43 12.01 1.01 -3.61
N ILE A 44 12.04 1.09 -2.28
CA ILE A 44 12.97 0.28 -1.47
C ILE A 44 12.67 -1.21 -1.61
N LEU A 45 11.40 -1.61 -1.62
CA LEU A 45 11.00 -3.01 -1.84
C LEU A 45 11.47 -3.53 -3.21
N VAL A 46 11.37 -2.70 -4.26
CA VAL A 46 11.89 -3.02 -5.61
C VAL A 46 13.41 -3.22 -5.58
N VAL A 47 14.13 -2.33 -4.91
CA VAL A 47 15.59 -2.39 -4.81
C VAL A 47 16.03 -3.63 -4.03
N GLN A 48 15.29 -4.00 -2.97
CA GLN A 48 15.56 -5.22 -2.19
C GLN A 48 15.36 -6.51 -2.99
N THR A 49 14.66 -6.48 -4.13
CA THR A 49 14.43 -7.69 -4.94
C THR A 49 15.67 -8.11 -5.74
N ASP A 50 16.67 -7.26 -5.88
CA ASP A 50 17.96 -7.65 -6.45
C ASP A 50 18.83 -8.26 -5.34
N GLU A 51 19.10 -9.57 -5.42
CA GLU A 51 19.87 -10.30 -4.42
C GLU A 51 21.27 -9.71 -4.23
N ALA A 52 21.91 -9.18 -5.28
CA ALA A 52 23.23 -8.57 -5.19
C ALA A 52 23.24 -7.27 -4.37
N ILE A 53 22.13 -6.53 -4.41
CA ILE A 53 21.96 -5.26 -3.68
C ILE A 53 21.48 -5.53 -2.25
N SER A 54 20.58 -6.49 -2.08
CA SER A 54 20.03 -6.89 -0.78
C SER A 54 21.11 -7.35 0.20
N ILE A 55 22.09 -8.13 -0.26
CA ILE A 55 23.19 -8.65 0.58
C ILE A 55 24.12 -7.52 1.06
N LYS A 56 24.42 -6.53 0.20
CA LYS A 56 25.31 -5.40 0.56
C LYS A 56 24.62 -4.35 1.44
N GLY A 57 23.30 -4.18 1.27
CA GLY A 57 22.51 -3.14 1.95
C GLY A 57 21.61 -3.64 3.08
N GLY A 58 21.68 -4.92 3.47
CA GLY A 58 20.67 -5.56 4.31
C GLY A 58 20.33 -4.84 5.62
N TRP A 59 21.33 -4.27 6.31
CA TRP A 59 21.09 -3.54 7.55
C TRP A 59 20.39 -2.19 7.33
N TYR A 60 20.76 -1.44 6.28
CA TYR A 60 20.12 -0.17 5.93
C TYR A 60 18.66 -0.37 5.55
N PHE A 61 18.39 -1.41 4.76
CA PHE A 61 17.04 -1.76 4.35
C PHE A 61 16.16 -2.16 5.54
N SER A 62 16.70 -2.96 6.46
CA SER A 62 15.98 -3.32 7.70
C SER A 62 15.70 -2.09 8.58
N ALA A 63 16.67 -1.18 8.72
CA ALA A 63 16.47 0.07 9.48
C ALA A 63 15.37 0.94 8.84
N MET A 64 15.37 1.09 7.51
CA MET A 64 14.34 1.84 6.78
C MET A 64 12.96 1.21 6.94
N ASP A 65 12.83 -0.10 6.81
CA ASP A 65 11.56 -0.81 7.02
C ASP A 65 11.00 -0.58 8.44
N ASN A 66 11.86 -0.54 9.46
CA ASN A 66 11.45 -0.22 10.84
C ASN A 66 10.97 1.23 10.98
N VAL A 67 11.64 2.19 10.33
CA VAL A 67 11.21 3.59 10.32
C VAL A 67 9.84 3.72 9.65
N PHE A 68 9.63 3.06 8.51
CA PHE A 68 8.33 3.07 7.85
C PHE A 68 7.23 2.45 8.70
N LEU A 69 7.51 1.31 9.36
CA LEU A 69 6.57 0.69 10.28
C LEU A 69 6.18 1.64 11.42
N ALA A 70 7.14 2.33 12.03
CA ALA A 70 6.87 3.30 13.09
C ALA A 70 5.97 4.44 12.61
N ILE A 71 6.23 4.98 11.41
CA ILE A 71 5.39 6.03 10.80
C ILE A 71 3.96 5.51 10.58
N TYR A 72 3.79 4.29 10.08
CA TYR A 72 2.46 3.71 9.82
C TYR A 72 1.67 3.43 11.11
N ILE A 73 2.34 2.97 12.17
CA ILE A 73 1.73 2.78 13.49
C ILE A 73 1.25 4.13 14.04
N MET A 74 2.12 5.15 13.97
CA MET A 74 1.78 6.50 14.42
C MET A 74 0.59 7.07 13.64
N GLU A 75 0.58 6.94 12.31
CA GLU A 75 -0.54 7.35 11.47
C GLU A 75 -1.85 6.64 11.86
N LEU A 76 -1.80 5.32 12.08
CA LEU A 76 -2.97 4.53 12.47
C LEU A 76 -3.53 5.00 13.82
N ILE A 77 -2.67 5.22 14.81
CA ILE A 77 -3.06 5.71 16.13
C ILE A 77 -3.72 7.09 16.03
N LEU A 78 -3.12 8.01 15.26
CA LEU A 78 -3.70 9.34 15.05
C LEU A 78 -5.09 9.26 14.39
N LYS A 79 -5.25 8.42 13.36
CA LYS A 79 -6.56 8.22 12.70
C LYS A 79 -7.59 7.59 13.63
N LEU A 80 -7.19 6.58 14.41
CA LEU A 80 -8.07 5.91 15.34
C LEU A 80 -8.54 6.88 16.44
N TYR A 81 -7.62 7.72 16.94
CA TYR A 81 -7.94 8.75 17.94
C TYR A 81 -8.85 9.84 17.38
N ALA A 82 -8.58 10.34 16.17
CA ALA A 82 -9.40 11.35 15.52
C ALA A 82 -10.82 10.83 15.23
N LEU A 83 -10.94 9.70 14.54
CA LEU A 83 -12.23 9.20 14.04
C LEU A 83 -13.01 8.37 15.08
N GLY A 84 -12.35 7.77 16.07
CA GLY A 84 -12.99 6.91 17.07
C GLY A 84 -13.79 5.78 16.41
N SER A 85 -15.05 5.59 16.84
CA SER A 85 -15.95 4.55 16.30
C SER A 85 -16.21 4.71 14.78
N HIS A 86 -16.17 5.93 14.24
CA HIS A 86 -16.34 6.15 12.80
C HIS A 86 -15.20 5.58 11.95
N PHE A 87 -14.06 5.25 12.58
CA PHE A 87 -12.96 4.57 11.93
C PHE A 87 -13.42 3.25 11.28
N PHE A 88 -14.23 2.46 11.99
CA PHE A 88 -14.68 1.13 11.57
C PHE A 88 -15.74 1.15 10.47
N ASN A 89 -16.42 2.28 10.24
CA ASN A 89 -17.43 2.40 9.19
C ASN A 89 -16.81 2.49 7.78
N SER A 90 -15.51 2.75 7.68
CA SER A 90 -14.80 2.80 6.39
C SER A 90 -13.99 1.53 6.20
N GLY A 91 -14.37 0.70 5.23
CA GLY A 91 -13.60 -0.51 4.87
C GLY A 91 -12.13 -0.22 4.55
N TRP A 92 -11.81 0.98 4.05
CA TRP A 92 -10.43 1.42 3.78
C TRP A 92 -9.61 1.72 5.04
N ASN A 93 -10.25 2.19 6.12
CA ASN A 93 -9.59 2.37 7.43
C ASN A 93 -9.30 1.00 8.06
N VAL A 94 -10.28 0.11 7.98
CA VAL A 94 -10.18 -1.26 8.50
C VAL A 94 -9.09 -2.04 7.77
N MET A 95 -9.02 -1.94 6.43
CA MET A 95 -7.93 -2.53 5.64
C MET A 95 -6.55 -1.96 6.06
N ASP A 96 -6.45 -0.63 6.22
CA ASP A 96 -5.21 0.03 6.65
C ASP A 96 -4.73 -0.50 8.02
N MET A 97 -5.66 -0.63 8.97
CA MET A 97 -5.43 -1.23 10.29
C MET A 97 -4.90 -2.65 10.18
N PHE A 98 -5.54 -3.52 9.39
CA PHE A 98 -5.07 -4.90 9.20
C PHE A 98 -3.67 -4.94 8.61
N ILE A 99 -3.37 -4.11 7.61
CA ILE A 99 -2.03 -4.06 7.01
C ILE A 99 -0.98 -3.64 8.06
N VAL A 100 -1.25 -2.62 8.90
CA VAL A 100 -0.32 -2.24 9.98
C VAL A 100 -0.15 -3.38 10.98
N LEU A 101 -1.25 -4.01 11.38
CA LEU A 101 -1.25 -5.10 12.34
C LEU A 101 -0.38 -6.27 11.86
N PHE A 102 -0.62 -6.78 10.65
CA PHE A 102 0.18 -7.87 10.10
C PHE A 102 1.64 -7.49 9.90
N THR A 103 1.94 -6.24 9.51
CA THR A 103 3.33 -5.76 9.40
C THR A 103 4.02 -5.68 10.77
N THR A 104 3.27 -5.35 11.82
CA THR A 104 3.79 -5.32 13.20
C THR A 104 4.06 -6.74 13.71
N VAL A 105 3.19 -7.69 13.39
CA VAL A 105 3.41 -9.11 13.69
C VAL A 105 4.63 -9.65 12.95
N ASP A 106 4.82 -9.32 11.66
CA ASP A 106 6.02 -9.69 10.89
C ASP A 106 7.31 -9.22 11.57
N PHE A 107 7.31 -7.99 12.08
CA PHE A 107 8.45 -7.43 12.82
C PHE A 107 8.71 -8.16 14.16
N LEU A 108 7.65 -8.52 14.90
CA LEU A 108 7.77 -9.16 16.21
C LEU A 108 8.09 -10.65 16.13
N LEU A 109 7.68 -11.34 15.06
CA LEU A 109 7.78 -12.79 14.92
C LEU A 109 9.23 -13.31 15.07
N PRO A 110 10.26 -12.72 14.41
CA PRO A 110 11.66 -13.11 14.63
C PRO A 110 12.15 -12.92 16.07
N LEU A 111 11.66 -11.90 16.78
CA LEU A 111 12.05 -11.62 18.17
C LEU A 111 11.46 -12.67 19.12
N ILE A 112 10.19 -13.01 18.92
CA ILE A 112 9.48 -14.03 19.71
C ILE A 112 10.08 -15.42 19.48
N VAL A 113 10.40 -15.76 18.22
CA VAL A 113 11.02 -17.05 17.88
C VAL A 113 12.38 -17.21 18.56
N ARG A 114 13.22 -16.16 18.56
CA ARG A 114 14.51 -16.17 19.24
C ARG A 114 14.38 -16.40 20.75
N SER A 115 13.31 -15.91 21.38
CA SER A 115 13.08 -16.09 22.82
C SER A 115 12.47 -17.45 23.19
N VAL A 116 11.71 -18.09 22.29
CA VAL A 116 10.97 -19.34 22.59
C VAL A 116 11.72 -20.61 22.17
N GLY A 117 12.76 -20.52 21.34
CA GLY A 117 13.75 -21.60 21.10
C GLY A 117 13.25 -22.89 20.43
N ALA A 118 11.95 -23.09 20.26
CA ALA A 118 11.36 -24.40 19.90
C ALA A 118 10.44 -24.39 18.66
N PHE A 119 10.52 -23.38 17.79
CA PHE A 119 9.72 -23.37 16.56
C PHE A 119 10.46 -24.02 15.39
N ASP A 120 9.73 -24.78 14.58
CA ASP A 120 10.23 -25.35 13.33
C ASP A 120 10.73 -24.23 12.40
N VAL A 121 12.04 -24.21 12.20
CA VAL A 121 12.75 -23.23 11.37
C VAL A 121 12.15 -23.18 9.96
N ALA A 122 11.70 -24.31 9.41
CA ALA A 122 11.07 -24.36 8.09
C ALA A 122 9.68 -23.69 8.07
N ALA A 123 8.88 -23.86 9.13
CA ALA A 123 7.60 -23.17 9.27
C ALA A 123 7.78 -21.65 9.38
N ILE A 124 8.83 -21.20 10.09
CA ILE A 124 9.18 -19.79 10.22
C ILE A 124 9.56 -19.20 8.87
N PHE A 125 10.45 -19.84 8.11
CA PHE A 125 10.82 -19.37 6.77
C PHE A 125 9.61 -19.26 5.84
N ARG A 126 8.65 -20.20 5.94
CA ARG A 126 7.41 -20.18 5.17
C ARG A 126 6.51 -19.00 5.57
N LEU A 127 6.35 -18.75 6.87
CA LEU A 127 5.61 -17.61 7.39
C LEU A 127 6.25 -16.29 6.95
N LEU A 128 7.56 -16.13 7.13
CA LEU A 128 8.31 -14.95 6.68
C LEU A 128 8.12 -14.66 5.18
N ARG A 129 7.97 -15.71 4.36
CA ARG A 129 7.67 -15.57 2.93
C ARG A 129 6.26 -15.02 2.68
N MET A 130 5.26 -15.50 3.41
CA MET A 130 3.88 -14.96 3.32
C MET A 130 3.81 -13.51 3.82
N PHE A 131 4.52 -13.16 4.88
CA PHE A 131 4.55 -11.79 5.40
C PHE A 131 5.29 -10.80 4.48
N ARG A 132 6.25 -11.26 3.65
CA ARG A 132 6.81 -10.43 2.56
C ARG A 132 5.74 -10.00 1.55
N ALA A 133 4.83 -10.89 1.17
CA ALA A 133 3.71 -10.51 0.31
C ALA A 133 2.81 -9.45 0.97
N ILE A 134 2.60 -9.51 2.29
CA ILE A 134 1.86 -8.49 3.04
C ILE A 134 2.56 -7.13 3.01
N ARG A 135 3.90 -7.10 3.00
CA ARG A 135 4.65 -5.85 2.83
C ARG A 135 4.36 -5.19 1.48
N ALA A 136 4.16 -5.97 0.42
CA ALA A 136 3.74 -5.45 -0.87
C ALA A 136 2.29 -4.91 -0.83
N LEU A 137 1.39 -5.50 -0.03
CA LEU A 137 0.01 -4.99 0.15
C LEU A 137 -0.04 -3.58 0.76
N ARG A 138 1.02 -3.10 1.42
CA ARG A 138 1.15 -1.70 1.87
C ARG A 138 0.97 -0.72 0.71
N ALA A 139 1.37 -1.12 -0.49
CA ALA A 139 1.18 -0.36 -1.72
C ALA A 139 -0.29 -0.04 -2.01
N LEU A 140 -1.22 -0.95 -1.67
CA LEU A 140 -2.66 -0.78 -1.90
C LEU A 140 -3.24 0.43 -1.14
N ARG A 141 -2.56 0.93 -0.11
CA ARG A 141 -2.96 2.16 0.61
C ARG A 141 -2.99 3.38 -0.31
N VAL A 142 -2.20 3.39 -1.38
CA VAL A 142 -2.22 4.46 -2.39
C VAL A 142 -3.60 4.61 -3.03
N LEU A 143 -4.34 3.50 -3.21
CA LEU A 143 -5.66 3.47 -3.83
C LEU A 143 -6.67 4.31 -3.06
N ARG A 144 -6.52 4.34 -1.73
CA ARG A 144 -7.34 5.18 -0.87
C ARG A 144 -7.12 6.67 -1.17
N THR A 145 -5.87 7.09 -1.34
CA THR A 145 -5.51 8.48 -1.66
C THR A 145 -6.05 8.86 -3.03
N ILE A 146 -5.90 7.99 -4.03
CA ILE A 146 -6.42 8.19 -5.38
C ILE A 146 -7.95 8.30 -5.36
N ARG A 147 -8.65 7.45 -4.61
CA ARG A 147 -10.10 7.51 -4.43
C ARG A 147 -10.55 8.81 -3.76
N ARG A 148 -9.85 9.29 -2.74
CA ARG A 148 -10.16 10.59 -2.09
C ARG A 148 -10.09 11.74 -3.10
N HIS A 149 -9.12 11.71 -4.01
CA HIS A 149 -9.03 12.70 -5.08
C HIS A 149 -10.18 12.57 -6.09
N HIS A 150 -10.53 11.37 -6.55
CA HIS A 150 -11.66 11.17 -7.47
C HIS A 150 -13.04 11.49 -6.85
N GLY A 151 -13.28 11.14 -5.59
CA GLY A 151 -14.54 11.44 -4.91
C GLY A 151 -14.83 12.93 -4.76
N ARG A 152 -13.77 13.75 -4.66
CA ARG A 152 -13.87 15.21 -4.55
C ARG A 152 -14.11 15.89 -5.91
N ASN A 153 -13.58 15.33 -6.98
CA ASN A 153 -13.74 15.89 -8.33
C ASN A 153 -15.16 15.66 -8.88
N ARG A 154 -15.84 14.57 -8.47
CA ARG A 154 -17.24 14.28 -8.86
C ARG A 154 -18.25 15.39 -8.50
N ILE A 155 -17.99 16.20 -7.46
CA ILE A 155 -18.91 17.26 -7.02
C ILE A 155 -18.81 18.52 -7.92
N SER A 156 -17.72 18.67 -8.69
CA SER A 156 -17.55 19.77 -9.66
C SER A 156 -17.79 19.34 -11.12
N GLU A 157 -18.18 18.09 -11.37
CA GLU A 157 -18.20 17.48 -12.70
C GLU A 157 -19.62 17.41 -13.29
N LYS A 158 -20.10 18.54 -13.80
CA LYS A 158 -21.09 18.57 -14.89
C LYS A 158 -20.55 19.45 -16.00
N SER A 159 -19.53 19.01 -16.73
CA SER A 159 -19.10 19.72 -17.94
C SER A 159 -18.42 18.78 -18.94
N SER A 160 -18.92 18.81 -20.17
CA SER A 160 -18.66 17.87 -21.28
C SER A 160 -17.21 17.78 -21.77
N ASN A 161 -16.29 18.59 -21.23
CA ASN A 161 -14.88 18.66 -21.67
C ASN A 161 -13.89 18.00 -20.69
N HIS A 162 -14.38 17.30 -19.66
CA HIS A 162 -13.56 16.86 -18.53
C HIS A 162 -12.73 15.60 -18.81
N GLU A 163 -13.25 14.67 -19.62
CA GLU A 163 -12.59 13.39 -19.93
C GLU A 163 -11.23 13.59 -20.62
N TYR A 164 -11.17 14.51 -21.59
CA TYR A 164 -9.93 14.87 -22.28
C TYR A 164 -8.94 15.64 -21.40
N ARG A 165 -9.41 16.37 -20.38
CA ARG A 165 -8.53 17.17 -19.49
C ARG A 165 -7.90 16.31 -18.40
N ASN A 166 -8.59 15.28 -17.90
CA ASN A 166 -8.07 14.40 -16.86
C ASN A 166 -6.95 13.49 -17.39
N CYS A 167 -7.07 12.97 -18.62
CA CYS A 167 -6.01 12.18 -19.27
C CYS A 167 -4.77 13.00 -19.65
N ARG A 168 -4.89 14.33 -19.82
CA ARG A 168 -3.77 15.22 -20.16
C ARG A 168 -3.08 15.84 -18.95
N ASN A 169 -3.65 15.69 -17.75
CA ASN A 169 -3.01 16.16 -16.52
C ASN A 169 -1.81 15.24 -16.21
N PRO A 170 -0.57 15.75 -16.25
CA PRO A 170 0.61 14.92 -15.99
C PRO A 170 0.61 14.33 -14.58
N THR A 171 -0.09 14.97 -13.65
CA THR A 171 -0.27 14.48 -12.28
C THR A 171 -1.17 13.25 -12.19
N GLU A 172 -2.14 13.08 -13.10
CA GLU A 172 -3.04 11.93 -13.10
C GLU A 172 -2.42 10.75 -13.88
N SER A 173 -1.73 11.01 -14.99
CA SER A 173 -0.99 9.98 -15.71
C SER A 173 0.16 9.40 -14.86
N LEU A 174 0.86 10.24 -14.10
CA LEU A 174 1.90 9.79 -13.17
C LEU A 174 1.34 8.87 -12.07
N LYS A 175 0.13 9.15 -11.56
CA LYS A 175 -0.54 8.28 -10.56
C LYS A 175 -0.92 6.92 -11.15
N CYS A 176 -1.42 6.88 -12.39
CA CYS A 176 -1.76 5.63 -13.07
C CYS A 176 -0.52 4.79 -13.37
N HIS A 177 0.54 5.40 -13.88
CA HIS A 177 1.82 4.70 -14.10
C HIS A 177 2.41 4.19 -12.79
N PHE A 178 2.29 4.97 -11.71
CA PHE A 178 2.70 4.54 -10.39
C PHE A 178 1.89 3.35 -9.88
N LEU A 179 0.57 3.34 -10.08
CA LEU A 179 -0.30 2.21 -9.73
C LEU A 179 0.12 0.92 -10.44
N GLU A 180 0.42 0.99 -11.73
CA GLU A 180 0.90 -0.14 -12.52
C GLU A 180 2.20 -0.72 -11.93
N ASN A 181 3.16 0.15 -11.58
CA ASN A 181 4.39 -0.25 -10.89
C ASN A 181 4.11 -0.92 -9.53
N MET A 182 3.13 -0.43 -8.77
CA MET A 182 2.78 -1.03 -7.48
C MET A 182 2.18 -2.42 -7.62
N PHE A 183 1.22 -2.60 -8.55
CA PHE A 183 0.66 -3.91 -8.82
C PHE A 183 1.73 -4.86 -9.36
N ALA A 184 2.73 -4.38 -10.11
CA ALA A 184 3.84 -5.19 -10.60
C ALA A 184 4.70 -5.72 -9.45
N VAL A 185 4.97 -4.89 -8.45
CA VAL A 185 5.69 -5.32 -7.25
C VAL A 185 4.89 -6.35 -6.47
N ILE A 186 3.59 -6.11 -6.25
CA ILE A 186 2.70 -7.05 -5.56
C ILE A 186 2.62 -8.37 -6.32
N GLY A 187 2.37 -8.33 -7.62
CA GLY A 187 2.26 -9.50 -8.49
C GLY A 187 3.56 -10.29 -8.52
N ARG A 188 4.71 -9.61 -8.56
CA ARG A 188 6.02 -10.26 -8.49
C ARG A 188 6.21 -11.02 -7.17
N GLU A 189 5.98 -10.37 -6.04
CA GLU A 189 6.14 -11.01 -4.72
C GLU A 189 5.18 -12.20 -4.52
N LEU A 190 3.97 -12.14 -5.08
CA LEU A 190 2.97 -13.20 -4.97
C LEU A 190 3.23 -14.36 -5.94
N PHE A 191 3.58 -14.07 -7.19
CA PHE A 191 3.55 -15.04 -8.28
C PHE A 191 4.93 -15.40 -8.85
N SER A 192 6.02 -14.74 -8.42
CA SER A 192 7.39 -15.06 -8.91
C SER A 192 7.80 -16.52 -8.68
N ALA A 193 7.28 -17.17 -7.64
CA ALA A 193 7.55 -18.57 -7.35
C ALA A 193 6.76 -19.56 -8.23
N VAL A 194 5.60 -19.13 -8.75
CA VAL A 194 4.67 -19.98 -9.53
C VAL A 194 4.90 -19.77 -11.04
N ASP A 195 5.05 -18.52 -11.48
CA ASP A 195 5.33 -18.16 -12.87
C ASP A 195 6.54 -17.21 -12.94
N PRO A 196 7.77 -17.74 -12.82
CA PRO A 196 8.99 -16.95 -12.94
C PRO A 196 9.21 -16.37 -14.34
N LYS A 197 8.53 -16.90 -15.38
CA LYS A 197 8.66 -16.36 -16.74
C LYS A 197 8.05 -14.97 -16.83
N ARG A 198 6.91 -14.75 -16.16
CA ARG A 198 6.15 -13.49 -16.19
C ARG A 198 6.41 -12.61 -14.98
N PHE A 199 6.53 -13.21 -13.80
CA PHE A 199 6.74 -12.52 -12.53
C PHE A 199 8.18 -12.63 -12.01
N GLY A 200 9.15 -13.06 -12.82
CA GLY A 200 10.54 -13.20 -12.38
C GLY A 200 11.29 -11.89 -12.17
N SER A 201 11.01 -10.87 -13.00
CA SER A 201 11.60 -9.52 -12.88
C SER A 201 10.52 -8.46 -12.87
N LEU A 202 10.83 -7.28 -12.32
CA LEU A 202 9.88 -6.16 -12.27
C LEU A 202 9.41 -5.74 -13.68
N ALA A 203 10.34 -5.64 -14.64
CA ALA A 203 10.00 -5.26 -16.01
C ALA A 203 9.05 -6.27 -16.66
N LYS A 204 9.23 -7.56 -16.39
CA LYS A 204 8.32 -8.60 -16.86
C LYS A 204 6.96 -8.51 -16.17
N ALA A 205 6.93 -8.33 -14.85
CA ALA A 205 5.69 -8.18 -14.10
C ALA A 205 4.88 -6.94 -14.52
N LEU A 206 5.57 -5.84 -14.84
CA LEU A 206 4.98 -4.64 -15.43
C LEU A 206 4.31 -4.93 -16.77
N VAL A 207 5.05 -5.54 -17.71
CA VAL A 207 4.52 -5.90 -19.03
C VAL A 207 3.35 -6.88 -18.89
N THR A 208 3.46 -7.88 -18.03
CA THR A 208 2.40 -8.85 -17.77
C THR A 208 1.15 -8.20 -17.20
N LEU A 209 1.28 -7.23 -16.29
CA LEU A 209 0.12 -6.50 -15.77
C LEU A 209 -0.48 -5.55 -16.78
N PHE A 210 0.34 -4.90 -17.60
CA PHE A 210 -0.15 -4.12 -18.73
C PHE A 210 -1.01 -5.01 -19.64
N GLN A 211 -0.50 -6.18 -20.03
CA GLN A 211 -1.23 -7.17 -20.83
C GLN A 211 -2.52 -7.64 -20.15
N LEU A 212 -2.49 -7.93 -18.84
CA LEU A 212 -3.69 -8.33 -18.08
C LEU A 212 -4.74 -7.22 -18.03
N ILE A 213 -4.33 -5.95 -17.90
CA ILE A 213 -5.23 -4.80 -17.88
C ILE A 213 -5.84 -4.56 -19.27
N THR A 214 -5.08 -4.76 -20.33
CA THR A 214 -5.58 -4.68 -21.72
C THR A 214 -6.33 -5.92 -22.16
N LEU A 215 -6.40 -6.96 -21.33
CA LEU A 215 -6.90 -8.30 -21.66
C LEU A 215 -6.21 -8.88 -22.90
N ASP A 216 -4.93 -8.56 -23.07
CA ASP A 216 -4.08 -9.10 -24.12
C ASP A 216 -3.44 -10.41 -23.62
N ASP A 217 -3.46 -11.45 -24.46
CA ASP A 217 -2.90 -12.79 -24.17
C ASP A 217 -3.32 -13.48 -22.85
N TRP A 218 -4.34 -12.99 -22.14
CA TRP A 218 -4.75 -13.52 -20.82
C TRP A 218 -5.16 -14.98 -20.85
N PHE A 219 -5.76 -15.44 -21.96
CA PHE A 219 -6.16 -16.82 -22.14
C PHE A 219 -4.95 -17.77 -22.12
N TYR A 220 -3.89 -17.42 -22.85
CA TYR A 220 -2.65 -18.18 -22.86
C TYR A 220 -1.96 -18.15 -21.49
N MET A 221 -2.04 -17.01 -20.80
CA MET A 221 -1.52 -16.91 -19.44
C MET A 221 -2.19 -17.88 -18.47
N TYR A 222 -3.52 -17.96 -18.56
CA TYR A 222 -4.31 -18.87 -17.73
C TYR A 222 -4.03 -20.34 -18.05
N THR A 223 -4.01 -20.72 -19.33
CA THR A 223 -3.75 -22.11 -19.74
C THR A 223 -2.35 -22.58 -19.36
N ASP A 224 -1.34 -21.72 -19.45
CA ASP A 224 0.03 -22.07 -19.09
C ASP A 224 0.19 -22.40 -17.60
N ILE A 225 -0.56 -21.74 -16.72
CA ILE A 225 -0.49 -21.98 -15.28
C ILE A 225 -1.14 -23.33 -14.92
N ILE A 226 -2.31 -23.63 -15.49
CA ILE A 226 -3.03 -24.88 -15.24
C ILE A 226 -2.24 -26.10 -15.73
N ASN A 227 -1.47 -25.93 -16.81
CA ASN A 227 -0.64 -27.03 -17.34
C ASN A 227 0.61 -27.32 -16.48
N VAL A 228 0.98 -26.45 -15.53
CA VAL A 228 2.16 -26.61 -14.67
C VAL A 228 1.81 -27.24 -13.31
N ASP A 229 0.62 -26.95 -12.76
CA ASP A 229 0.03 -27.63 -11.59
C ASP A 229 -1.45 -27.97 -11.93
N PRO A 230 -1.75 -29.21 -12.39
CA PRO A 230 -3.12 -29.61 -12.77
C PRO A 230 -4.07 -29.79 -11.58
#